data_AF-A0A6C0EX09-F1
#
_entry.id   AF-A0A6C0EX09-F1
#
_cell.length_a   1.000
_cell.length_b   1.000
_cell.length_c   1.000
_cell.angle_alpha   90.00
_cell.angle_beta   90.00
_cell.angle_gamma   90.00
#
_symmetry.space_group_name_H-M   'P 1'
#
loop_
_entity.id
_entity.type
_entity.pdbx_description
1 polymer ?
#
loop_
_entity_poly.entity_id
_entity_poly.type
_entity_poly.pdbx_seq_one_letter_code
_entity_poly.pdbx_strand_id
1 'polypeptide(L)'
;MTDIIHLSSSHTFTSSNTYFFSELAKIMNTKSANTDTHYTDTSHKNIIISSDDSLLSKVNDTDGGGGGTVDANDDNDDNDDNDENICLISKEKLHPNHITLSCKHKFNYIPIFKEISYQKNKSNTSFEITKLSHNEIKCPYCRRITNKLLPYIPYPSVKQLRYVNSPDELCMSAMKCQHTHKCKNPGDVDVDVNDSDVKGDVKCNKNALYYEVENVLFCVQHFRQYEKRMKSIQDKKAKEYAKIQEKKTEQSLLPHCKTVLKSGKNIGKPCNRIISVQGALVCKIHSS
;
A
#
# COMPACT_ATOMS: atom_id res chain seq x y z
N MET A 1 35.46 22.04 24.03
CA MET A 1 35.39 20.59 23.79
C MET A 1 33.96 20.13 24.07
N THR A 2 33.10 20.22 23.06
CA THR A 2 31.83 19.50 22.92
C THR A 2 31.37 19.79 21.50
N ASP A 3 31.69 18.88 20.59
CA ASP A 3 31.29 18.95 19.18
C ASP A 3 29.83 18.49 19.05
N ILE A 4 29.02 19.33 18.41
CA ILE A 4 27.62 19.06 18.07
C ILE A 4 27.60 18.58 16.62
N ILE A 5 27.29 17.30 16.42
CA ILE A 5 27.12 16.71 15.08
C ILE A 5 25.73 17.10 14.56
N HIS A 6 25.72 17.86 13.46
CA HIS A 6 24.54 18.24 12.70
C HIS A 6 24.31 17.18 11.60
N LEU A 7 23.25 16.37 11.72
CA LEU A 7 22.82 15.44 10.66
C LEU A 7 21.65 16.06 9.89
N SER A 8 21.96 16.56 8.69
CA SER A 8 20.98 16.94 7.67
C SER A 8 21.17 16.01 6.46
N SER A 9 20.13 15.27 6.09
CA SER A 9 20.06 14.59 4.79
C SER A 9 18.60 14.51 4.34
N SER A 10 18.23 15.44 3.47
CA SER A 10 17.01 15.43 2.68
C SER A 10 17.26 14.65 1.39
N HIS A 11 16.75 13.42 1.31
CA HIS A 11 16.67 12.69 0.04
C HIS A 11 15.37 13.08 -0.69
N THR A 12 15.54 13.70 -1.86
CA THR A 12 14.48 13.95 -2.84
C THR A 12 14.09 12.63 -3.50
N PHE A 13 12.90 12.13 -3.21
CA PHE A 13 12.29 10.98 -3.87
C PHE A 13 11.76 11.41 -5.25
N THR A 14 12.27 10.80 -6.32
CA THR A 14 11.89 11.09 -7.71
C THR A 14 10.45 10.69 -8.01
N SER A 15 9.70 11.61 -8.60
CA SER A 15 8.25 11.58 -8.82
C SER A 15 7.84 10.78 -10.06
N SER A 16 7.93 9.45 -10.02
CA SER A 16 7.51 8.61 -11.16
C SER A 16 6.48 7.52 -10.83
N ASN A 17 6.17 7.28 -9.56
CA ASN A 17 5.26 6.17 -9.15
C ASN A 17 3.93 6.62 -8.53
N THR A 18 3.63 7.93 -8.51
CA THR A 18 2.40 8.48 -7.92
C THR A 18 1.18 8.38 -8.83
N TYR A 19 1.36 8.09 -10.13
CA TYR A 19 0.25 8.04 -11.07
C TYR A 19 -0.63 6.79 -10.92
N PHE A 20 -0.06 5.64 -10.53
CA PHE A 20 -0.82 4.39 -10.41
C PHE A 20 -1.80 4.38 -9.20
N PHE A 21 -1.44 5.03 -8.10
CA PHE A 21 -2.28 5.06 -6.88
C PHE A 21 -3.24 6.27 -6.82
N SER A 22 -3.01 7.34 -7.59
CA SER A 22 -3.95 8.48 -7.65
C SER A 22 -5.29 8.15 -8.33
N GLU A 23 -5.31 7.10 -9.15
CA GLU A 23 -6.50 6.65 -9.90
C GLU A 23 -7.47 5.86 -9.02
N LEU A 24 -6.97 5.22 -7.95
CA LEU A 24 -7.78 4.54 -6.93
C LEU A 24 -8.71 5.49 -6.18
N ALA A 25 -8.25 6.71 -5.87
CA ALA A 25 -9.07 7.72 -5.21
C ALA A 25 -10.21 8.24 -6.11
N LYS A 26 -10.04 8.19 -7.45
CA LYS A 26 -11.04 8.64 -8.42
C LYS A 26 -12.14 7.59 -8.65
N ILE A 27 -11.80 6.31 -8.66
CA ILE A 27 -12.77 5.21 -8.88
C ILE A 27 -13.71 5.01 -7.67
N MET A 28 -13.30 5.39 -6.46
CA MET A 28 -14.15 5.24 -5.26
C MET A 28 -15.20 6.35 -5.09
N ASN A 29 -15.12 7.45 -5.85
CA ASN A 29 -16.06 8.58 -5.75
C ASN A 29 -17.21 8.57 -6.79
N THR A 30 -17.24 7.63 -7.74
CA THR A 30 -18.24 7.61 -8.83
C THR A 30 -19.37 6.59 -8.66
N LYS A 31 -19.51 5.93 -7.51
CA LYS A 31 -20.64 5.01 -7.24
C LYS A 31 -21.54 5.54 -6.12
N SER A 32 -22.27 6.60 -6.42
CA SER A 32 -23.55 6.93 -5.77
C SER A 32 -24.51 7.47 -6.82
N ALA A 33 -24.94 6.60 -7.72
CA ALA A 33 -26.23 6.68 -8.41
C ALA A 33 -26.52 5.34 -9.09
N ASN A 34 -27.75 4.87 -8.92
CA ASN A 34 -28.45 3.76 -9.59
C ASN A 34 -28.22 2.32 -9.09
N THR A 35 -29.26 1.87 -8.39
CA THR A 35 -29.68 0.52 -8.08
C THR A 35 -30.29 -0.19 -9.29
N ASP A 36 -30.31 -1.52 -9.18
CA ASP A 36 -31.17 -2.50 -9.84
C ASP A 36 -31.06 -2.68 -11.37
N THR A 37 -30.56 -3.86 -11.75
CA THR A 37 -31.27 -4.74 -12.70
C THR A 37 -30.69 -6.15 -12.65
N HIS A 38 -31.60 -7.13 -12.60
CA HIS A 38 -31.40 -8.56 -12.86
C HIS A 38 -30.61 -8.81 -14.15
N TYR A 39 -29.74 -9.82 -14.16
CA TYR A 39 -29.24 -10.38 -15.42
C TYR A 39 -29.23 -11.91 -15.40
N THR A 40 -30.04 -12.47 -16.29
CA THR A 40 -30.10 -13.87 -16.67
C THR A 40 -29.01 -14.21 -17.69
N ASP A 41 -28.72 -15.50 -17.72
CA ASP A 41 -27.76 -16.25 -18.52
C ASP A 41 -27.73 -15.95 -20.05
N THR A 42 -26.60 -16.38 -20.64
CA THR A 42 -26.33 -16.69 -22.06
C THR A 42 -25.65 -15.62 -22.93
N SER A 43 -24.44 -15.96 -23.39
CA SER A 43 -23.98 -15.92 -24.80
C SER A 43 -22.54 -15.42 -24.97
N HIS A 44 -21.74 -16.29 -25.58
CA HIS A 44 -20.39 -16.08 -26.06
C HIS A 44 -20.28 -14.83 -26.96
N LYS A 45 -19.38 -13.90 -26.62
CA LYS A 45 -18.75 -12.99 -27.59
C LYS A 45 -17.26 -12.84 -27.32
N ASN A 46 -16.48 -13.28 -28.30
CA ASN A 46 -15.05 -13.04 -28.42
C ASN A 46 -14.79 -11.53 -28.43
N ILE A 47 -13.91 -11.06 -27.55
CA ILE A 47 -13.40 -9.68 -27.59
C ILE A 47 -12.11 -9.69 -28.40
N ILE A 48 -12.21 -9.15 -29.61
CA ILE A 48 -11.09 -8.80 -30.47
C ILE A 48 -10.49 -7.51 -29.90
N ILE A 49 -9.23 -7.56 -29.46
CA ILE A 49 -8.45 -6.37 -29.15
C ILE A 49 -7.68 -6.02 -30.43
N SER A 50 -8.15 -4.98 -31.12
CA SER A 50 -7.46 -4.35 -32.25
C SER A 50 -6.16 -3.71 -31.77
N SER A 51 -5.07 -3.98 -32.49
CA SER A 51 -3.76 -3.36 -32.31
C SER A 51 -3.41 -2.65 -33.61
N ASP A 52 -3.40 -1.32 -33.58
CA ASP A 52 -2.76 -0.38 -34.52
C ASP A 52 -2.24 0.74 -33.58
N ASP A 53 -1.02 1.28 -33.58
CA ASP A 53 -0.01 1.56 -34.60
C ASP A 53 1.39 1.28 -33.99
N SER A 54 2.38 0.65 -34.64
CA SER A 54 3.11 1.09 -35.85
C SER A 54 3.79 2.46 -35.71
N LEU A 55 5.04 2.48 -35.23
CA LEU A 55 6.04 3.43 -35.73
C LEU A 55 7.44 2.79 -35.80
N LEU A 56 7.72 2.35 -37.02
CA LEU A 56 8.97 2.24 -37.78
C LEU A 56 10.35 2.34 -37.10
N SER A 57 11.10 1.30 -37.46
CA SER A 57 12.54 1.16 -37.67
C SER A 57 13.19 2.22 -38.57
N LYS A 58 14.46 2.52 -38.24
CA LYS A 58 15.57 2.84 -39.16
C LYS A 58 16.82 2.20 -38.52
N VAL A 59 17.19 0.98 -38.92
CA VAL A 59 18.22 0.66 -39.92
C VAL A 59 19.36 1.67 -39.94
N ASN A 60 20.53 1.26 -39.46
CA ASN A 60 21.84 1.75 -39.88
C ASN A 60 22.79 0.57 -39.79
N ASP A 61 23.03 -0.04 -40.94
CA ASP A 61 24.11 -0.96 -41.19
C ASP A 61 25.42 -0.17 -41.27
N THR A 62 26.39 -0.51 -40.43
CA THR A 62 27.80 -0.23 -40.72
C THR A 62 28.62 -1.46 -40.37
N ASP A 63 29.11 -2.07 -41.45
CA ASP A 63 30.08 -3.13 -41.54
C ASP A 63 31.47 -2.62 -41.13
N GLY A 64 32.27 -3.41 -40.42
CA GLY A 64 33.62 -3.01 -40.01
C GLY A 64 34.26 -3.96 -39.02
N GLY A 65 34.93 -5.00 -39.54
CA GLY A 65 35.72 -5.95 -38.76
C GLY A 65 37.01 -5.35 -38.17
N GLY A 66 37.50 -5.98 -37.11
CA GLY A 66 38.81 -5.70 -36.52
C GLY A 66 39.05 -6.57 -35.28
N GLY A 67 39.88 -7.59 -35.41
CA GLY A 67 40.36 -8.41 -34.29
C GLY A 67 41.36 -7.66 -33.41
N GLY A 68 41.44 -8.05 -32.14
CA GLY A 68 42.40 -7.51 -31.19
C GLY A 68 42.20 -8.12 -29.81
N THR A 69 43.28 -8.70 -29.30
CA THR A 69 43.43 -9.54 -28.11
C THR A 69 43.53 -8.77 -26.79
N VAL A 70 43.26 -9.51 -25.70
CA VAL A 70 43.67 -9.33 -24.29
C VAL A 70 43.28 -8.01 -23.59
N ASP A 71 42.53 -8.13 -22.51
CA ASP A 71 43.05 -7.82 -21.17
C ASP A 71 42.11 -8.36 -20.09
N ALA A 72 42.71 -9.10 -19.16
CA ALA A 72 42.10 -9.54 -17.93
C ALA A 72 42.19 -8.39 -16.91
N ASN A 73 41.04 -7.94 -16.42
CA ASN A 73 40.85 -7.26 -15.14
C ASN A 73 39.50 -7.80 -14.66
N ASP A 74 39.44 -8.75 -13.72
CA ASP A 74 39.64 -8.56 -12.29
C ASP A 74 39.05 -7.23 -11.80
N ASP A 75 37.74 -7.21 -11.67
CA ASP A 75 37.08 -6.44 -10.63
C ASP A 75 36.08 -7.38 -9.95
N ASN A 76 36.57 -7.92 -8.85
CA ASN A 76 35.86 -8.68 -7.85
C ASN A 76 34.84 -7.76 -7.17
N ASP A 77 33.64 -7.64 -7.74
CA ASP A 77 32.52 -6.95 -7.09
C ASP A 77 31.74 -7.96 -6.22
N ASP A 78 32.35 -8.29 -5.09
CA ASP A 78 31.67 -8.85 -3.92
C ASP A 78 30.63 -7.81 -3.43
N ASN A 79 29.42 -7.85 -4.00
CA ASN A 79 28.23 -7.22 -3.44
C ASN A 79 27.17 -8.29 -3.12
N ASP A 80 27.54 -9.12 -2.15
CA ASP A 80 26.78 -9.47 -0.94
C ASP A 80 25.22 -9.34 -1.02
N ASP A 81 24.57 -10.50 -1.18
CA ASP A 81 23.31 -10.88 -0.50
C ASP A 81 22.04 -10.01 -0.67
N ASN A 82 21.73 -9.51 -1.88
CA ASN A 82 20.42 -8.86 -2.12
C ASN A 82 19.57 -9.38 -3.29
N ASP A 83 20.03 -10.38 -4.05
CA ASP A 83 19.27 -10.90 -5.20
C ASP A 83 18.01 -11.70 -4.81
N GLU A 84 17.88 -12.16 -3.57
CA GLU A 84 16.71 -12.94 -3.12
C GLU A 84 15.42 -12.12 -2.97
N ASN A 85 15.53 -10.79 -2.97
CA ASN A 85 14.43 -9.84 -2.73
C ASN A 85 13.99 -9.09 -3.99
N ILE A 86 14.35 -9.58 -5.18
CA ILE A 86 14.03 -8.98 -6.47
C ILE A 86 13.05 -9.88 -7.25
N CYS A 87 12.10 -9.25 -7.94
CA CYS A 87 11.18 -9.89 -8.87
C CYS A 87 11.91 -10.29 -10.15
N LEU A 88 11.86 -11.57 -10.52
CA LEU A 88 12.61 -12.07 -11.69
C LEU A 88 12.09 -11.58 -13.05
N ILE A 89 10.85 -11.06 -13.11
CA ILE A 89 10.25 -10.49 -14.34
C ILE A 89 10.47 -8.98 -14.42
N SER A 90 10.06 -8.21 -13.41
CA SER A 90 10.15 -6.74 -13.46
C SER A 90 11.51 -6.18 -13.04
N LYS A 91 12.37 -7.00 -12.41
CA LYS A 91 13.66 -6.58 -11.82
C LYS A 91 13.52 -5.51 -10.73
N GLU A 92 12.32 -5.38 -10.17
CA GLU A 92 12.02 -4.49 -9.04
C GLU A 92 12.03 -5.28 -7.72
N LYS A 93 12.08 -4.58 -6.59
CA LYS A 93 11.93 -5.18 -5.27
C LYS A 93 10.63 -5.99 -5.14
N LEU A 94 10.68 -7.11 -4.45
CA LEU A 94 9.51 -7.93 -4.17
C LEU A 94 8.52 -7.17 -3.28
N HIS A 95 7.29 -7.07 -3.77
CA HIS A 95 6.17 -6.48 -3.05
C HIS A 95 5.71 -7.43 -1.93
N PRO A 96 5.10 -6.95 -0.83
CA PRO A 96 4.56 -7.82 0.22
C PRO A 96 3.50 -8.83 -0.25
N ASN A 97 2.85 -8.57 -1.39
CA ASN A 97 1.96 -9.53 -2.07
C ASN A 97 2.64 -10.33 -3.20
N HIS A 98 3.96 -10.50 -3.17
CA HIS A 98 4.63 -11.36 -4.14
C HIS A 98 4.10 -12.79 -4.08
N ILE A 99 4.26 -13.51 -5.20
CA ILE A 99 3.90 -14.91 -5.34
C ILE A 99 5.18 -15.73 -5.41
N THR A 100 5.18 -16.84 -4.68
CA THR A 100 6.23 -17.87 -4.79
C THR A 100 5.63 -19.11 -5.44
N LEU A 101 6.13 -19.49 -6.61
CA LEU A 101 5.70 -20.70 -7.30
C LEU A 101 6.31 -21.95 -6.63
N SER A 102 5.81 -23.15 -6.92
CA SER A 102 6.35 -24.41 -6.36
C SER A 102 7.80 -24.69 -6.77
N CYS A 103 8.29 -24.04 -7.83
CA CYS A 103 9.69 -24.03 -8.23
C CYS A 103 10.57 -23.04 -7.45
N LYS A 104 10.03 -22.42 -6.39
CA LYS A 104 10.68 -21.43 -5.49
C LYS A 104 10.99 -20.06 -6.09
N HIS A 105 10.71 -19.83 -7.37
CA HIS A 105 10.84 -18.50 -7.97
C HIS A 105 9.76 -17.54 -7.46
N LYS A 106 10.19 -16.32 -7.13
CA LYS A 106 9.36 -15.24 -6.58
C LYS A 106 9.10 -14.18 -7.62
N PHE A 107 7.86 -13.69 -7.67
CA PHE A 107 7.44 -12.66 -8.62
C PHE A 107 6.47 -11.68 -7.98
N ASN A 108 6.54 -10.42 -8.39
CA ASN A 108 5.48 -9.46 -8.10
C ASN A 108 4.18 -9.90 -8.79
N TYR A 109 3.05 -9.71 -8.11
CA TYR A 109 1.77 -10.26 -8.54
C TYR A 109 1.32 -9.77 -9.93
N ILE A 110 1.49 -8.47 -10.20
CA ILE A 110 1.04 -7.87 -11.47
C ILE A 110 1.84 -8.43 -12.68
N PRO A 111 3.19 -8.45 -12.67
CA PRO A 111 3.97 -9.08 -13.74
C PRO A 111 3.62 -10.55 -13.98
N ILE A 112 3.56 -11.38 -12.94
CA ILE A 112 3.25 -12.81 -13.10
C ILE A 112 1.81 -13.03 -13.59
N PHE A 113 0.85 -12.23 -13.13
CA PHE A 113 -0.53 -12.30 -13.60
C PHE A 113 -0.65 -12.04 -15.12
N LYS A 114 0.02 -11.01 -15.62
CA LYS A 114 0.04 -10.67 -17.06
C LYS A 114 0.64 -11.80 -17.88
N GLU A 115 1.78 -12.31 -17.43
CA GLU A 115 2.49 -13.41 -18.09
C GLU A 115 1.66 -14.70 -18.15
N ILE A 116 1.05 -15.12 -17.02
CA ILE A 116 0.18 -16.30 -17.02
C ILE A 116 -1.08 -16.07 -17.88
N SER A 117 -1.64 -14.86 -17.88
CA SER A 117 -2.77 -14.52 -18.75
C SER A 117 -2.40 -14.67 -20.23
N TYR A 118 -1.18 -14.28 -20.61
CA TYR A 118 -0.65 -14.47 -21.96
C TYR A 118 -0.47 -15.95 -22.30
N GLN A 119 0.13 -16.75 -21.41
CA GLN A 119 0.30 -18.20 -21.58
C GLN A 119 -1.03 -18.94 -21.80
N LYS A 120 -2.11 -18.47 -21.18
CA LYS A 120 -3.44 -19.09 -21.27
C LYS A 120 -4.26 -18.63 -22.47
N ASN A 121 -3.87 -17.54 -23.11
CA ASN A 121 -4.59 -17.02 -24.27
C ASN A 121 -4.12 -17.68 -25.57
N LYS A 122 -5.00 -18.50 -26.17
CA LYS A 122 -4.70 -19.36 -27.33
C LYS A 122 -4.31 -18.62 -28.61
N SER A 123 -4.59 -17.32 -28.75
CA SER A 123 -4.21 -16.57 -29.94
C SER A 123 -2.70 -16.37 -30.07
N ASN A 124 -1.96 -16.51 -28.97
CA ASN A 124 -0.56 -16.09 -28.88
C ASN A 124 0.43 -17.27 -28.75
N THR A 125 -0.04 -18.52 -28.92
CA THR A 125 0.72 -19.74 -28.60
C THR A 125 1.38 -20.42 -29.80
N SER A 126 1.57 -19.75 -30.95
CA SER A 126 2.13 -20.39 -32.15
C SER A 126 3.53 -20.99 -31.91
N PHE A 127 4.31 -20.38 -31.01
CA PHE A 127 5.66 -20.85 -30.63
C PHE A 127 5.67 -21.71 -29.35
N GLU A 128 4.52 -21.92 -28.73
CA GLU A 128 4.41 -22.64 -27.47
C GLU A 128 4.03 -24.10 -27.71
N ILE A 129 5.03 -24.99 -27.61
CA ILE A 129 4.86 -26.43 -27.85
C ILE A 129 4.17 -27.11 -26.66
N THR A 130 4.30 -26.55 -25.46
CA THR A 130 3.82 -27.20 -24.23
C THR A 130 2.35 -26.87 -23.98
N LYS A 131 1.48 -27.85 -24.14
CA LYS A 131 0.05 -27.71 -23.83
C LYS A 131 -0.18 -27.82 -22.33
N LEU A 132 -0.54 -26.70 -21.69
CA LEU A 132 -0.90 -26.66 -20.27
C LEU A 132 -2.35 -27.09 -20.02
N SER A 133 -2.58 -27.87 -18.98
CA SER A 133 -3.92 -28.17 -18.46
C SER A 133 -4.57 -26.93 -17.84
N HIS A 134 -5.88 -26.96 -17.61
CA HIS A 134 -6.64 -25.82 -17.11
C HIS A 134 -6.11 -25.27 -15.77
N ASN A 135 -5.67 -26.13 -14.85
CA ASN A 135 -5.13 -25.78 -13.54
C ASN A 135 -3.60 -25.62 -13.51
N GLU A 136 -2.93 -25.72 -14.66
CA GLU A 136 -1.48 -25.67 -14.74
C GLU A 136 -0.98 -24.32 -15.21
N ILE A 137 0.07 -23.80 -14.59
CA ILE A 137 0.77 -22.59 -15.06
C ILE A 137 2.24 -22.92 -15.22
N LYS A 138 2.93 -22.22 -16.13
CA LYS A 138 4.34 -22.43 -16.37
C LYS A 138 5.15 -21.27 -15.80
N CYS A 139 6.18 -21.61 -15.02
CA CYS A 139 7.07 -20.60 -14.46
C CYS A 139 7.76 -19.82 -15.61
N PRO A 140 7.69 -18.48 -15.62
CA PRO A 140 8.31 -17.68 -16.68
C PRO A 140 9.84 -17.76 -16.69
N TYR A 141 10.44 -18.06 -15.54
CA TYR A 141 11.89 -18.13 -15.38
C TYR A 141 12.45 -19.52 -15.75
N CYS A 142 12.04 -20.56 -15.03
CA CYS A 142 12.61 -21.91 -15.21
C CYS A 142 11.74 -22.85 -16.06
N ARG A 143 10.62 -22.39 -16.60
CA ARG A 143 9.67 -23.16 -17.41
C ARG A 143 9.07 -24.42 -16.75
N ARG A 144 9.29 -24.63 -15.45
CA ARG A 144 8.63 -25.71 -14.71
C ARG A 144 7.12 -25.47 -14.62
N ILE A 145 6.34 -26.50 -14.89
CA ILE A 145 4.89 -26.48 -14.77
C ILE A 145 4.49 -26.69 -13.30
N THR A 146 3.52 -25.91 -12.83
CA THR A 146 2.93 -26.02 -11.51
C THR A 146 1.42 -26.25 -11.65
N ASN A 147 0.86 -27.17 -10.87
CA ASN A 147 -0.53 -27.64 -10.96
C ASN A 147 -1.55 -26.80 -10.17
N LYS A 148 -1.20 -25.54 -9.87
CA LYS A 148 -2.04 -24.58 -9.15
C LYS A 148 -2.05 -23.25 -9.87
N LEU A 149 -3.22 -22.60 -9.87
CA LEU A 149 -3.44 -21.26 -10.42
C LEU A 149 -2.94 -20.18 -9.45
N LEU A 150 -2.81 -18.94 -9.93
CA LEU A 150 -2.51 -17.80 -9.07
C LEU A 150 -3.70 -17.51 -8.14
N PRO A 151 -3.52 -17.08 -6.88
CA PRO A 151 -4.66 -16.63 -6.09
C PRO A 151 -5.24 -15.35 -6.68
N TYR A 152 -6.54 -15.11 -6.52
CA TYR A 152 -7.10 -13.79 -6.79
C TYR A 152 -6.67 -12.79 -5.69
N ILE A 153 -5.96 -11.74 -6.11
CA ILE A 153 -5.63 -10.58 -5.29
C ILE A 153 -6.32 -9.36 -5.93
N PRO A 154 -7.15 -8.60 -5.19
CA PRO A 154 -8.04 -7.58 -5.74
C PRO A 154 -7.31 -6.27 -6.05
N TYR A 155 -6.27 -6.33 -6.88
CA TYR A 155 -5.66 -5.15 -7.47
C TYR A 155 -6.61 -4.49 -8.49
N PRO A 156 -6.59 -3.16 -8.66
CA PRO A 156 -7.52 -2.46 -9.56
C PRO A 156 -7.42 -2.90 -11.02
N SER A 157 -6.23 -3.27 -11.47
CA SER A 157 -5.94 -3.73 -12.83
C SER A 157 -6.12 -5.23 -13.03
N VAL A 158 -6.55 -5.97 -12.01
CA VAL A 158 -6.66 -7.43 -12.04
C VAL A 158 -8.13 -7.82 -12.00
N LYS A 159 -8.52 -8.62 -12.99
CA LYS A 159 -9.84 -9.24 -13.05
C LYS A 159 -9.73 -10.71 -12.63
N GLN A 160 -10.83 -11.27 -12.14
CA GLN A 160 -10.94 -12.72 -12.01
C GLN A 160 -11.08 -13.32 -13.42
N LEU A 161 -10.13 -14.17 -13.78
CA LEU A 161 -10.00 -14.87 -15.05
C LEU A 161 -9.94 -16.37 -14.77
N ARG A 162 -10.88 -17.10 -15.39
CA ARG A 162 -10.93 -18.56 -15.31
C ARG A 162 -9.62 -19.15 -15.83
N TYR A 163 -9.07 -20.12 -15.11
CA TYR A 163 -7.83 -20.82 -15.45
C TYR A 163 -6.55 -19.98 -15.36
N VAL A 164 -6.64 -18.77 -14.79
CA VAL A 164 -5.49 -17.91 -14.46
C VAL A 164 -5.44 -17.66 -12.95
N ASN A 165 -6.53 -17.14 -12.39
CA ASN A 165 -6.66 -16.86 -10.96
C ASN A 165 -8.04 -17.22 -10.38
N SER A 166 -8.74 -18.15 -11.04
CA SER A 166 -10.06 -18.64 -10.66
C SER A 166 -10.30 -20.02 -11.29
N PRO A 167 -11.02 -20.94 -10.62
CA PRO A 167 -11.68 -20.78 -9.32
C PRO A 167 -10.74 -21.01 -8.13
N ASP A 168 -11.14 -20.58 -6.94
CA ASP A 168 -10.28 -20.50 -5.75
C ASP A 168 -9.75 -21.88 -5.31
N GLU A 169 -10.49 -22.96 -5.54
CA GLU A 169 -10.09 -24.33 -5.16
C GLU A 169 -8.87 -24.83 -5.94
N LEU A 170 -8.67 -24.28 -7.15
CA LEU A 170 -7.52 -24.59 -8.01
C LEU A 170 -6.34 -23.63 -7.78
N CYS A 171 -6.53 -22.57 -7.00
CA CYS A 171 -5.49 -21.58 -6.74
C CYS A 171 -4.51 -22.04 -5.65
N MET A 172 -3.30 -21.50 -5.70
CA MET A 172 -2.37 -21.57 -4.58
C MET A 172 -2.78 -20.61 -3.46
N SER A 173 -2.24 -20.80 -2.26
CA SER A 173 -2.56 -19.97 -1.11
C SER A 173 -2.09 -18.53 -1.29
N ALA A 174 -2.97 -17.57 -1.00
CA ALA A 174 -2.63 -16.15 -0.95
C ALA A 174 -2.23 -15.71 0.46
N MET A 175 -1.56 -14.56 0.53
CA MET A 175 -1.37 -13.83 1.78
C MET A 175 -2.72 -13.50 2.42
N LYS A 176 -2.82 -13.75 3.73
CA LYS A 176 -4.07 -13.59 4.50
C LYS A 176 -4.13 -12.25 5.22
N CYS A 177 -5.36 -11.81 5.46
CA CYS A 177 -5.65 -10.55 6.14
C CYS A 177 -5.14 -10.57 7.59
N GLN A 178 -4.43 -9.52 7.99
CA GLN A 178 -3.88 -9.40 9.35
C GLN A 178 -4.91 -8.96 10.39
N HIS A 179 -6.12 -8.59 9.95
CA HIS A 179 -7.16 -8.10 10.86
C HIS A 179 -7.64 -9.21 11.80
N THR A 180 -7.70 -8.88 13.09
CA THR A 180 -8.24 -9.76 14.14
C THR A 180 -9.51 -9.16 14.73
N HIS A 181 -10.51 -10.00 14.94
CA HIS A 181 -11.74 -9.63 15.62
C HIS A 181 -11.86 -10.34 16.95
N LYS A 182 -12.43 -9.64 17.93
CA LYS A 182 -12.86 -10.24 19.18
C LYS A 182 -14.20 -10.92 18.95
N CYS A 183 -14.22 -12.25 18.95
CA CYS A 183 -15.47 -12.99 18.94
C CYS A 183 -16.16 -12.78 20.30
N LYS A 184 -17.34 -12.15 20.27
CA LYS A 184 -18.16 -11.97 21.47
C LYS A 184 -18.94 -13.24 21.80
N ASN A 185 -19.30 -14.03 20.79
CA ASN A 185 -19.97 -15.31 20.91
C ASN A 185 -19.31 -16.34 19.96
N PRO A 186 -19.24 -17.64 20.34
CA PRO A 186 -18.74 -18.72 19.48
C PRO A 186 -19.58 -18.95 18.21
N GLY A 187 -20.83 -18.46 18.16
CA GLY A 187 -21.76 -18.70 17.04
C GLY A 187 -21.75 -17.66 15.92
N ASP A 188 -21.00 -16.55 16.05
CA ASP A 188 -21.04 -15.41 15.10
C ASP A 188 -19.88 -15.44 14.07
N VAL A 189 -19.22 -16.58 13.89
CA VAL A 189 -18.02 -16.68 13.05
C VAL A 189 -18.26 -17.64 11.88
N ASP A 190 -18.26 -17.10 10.65
CA ASP A 190 -18.16 -17.87 9.41
C ASP A 190 -16.73 -18.45 9.26
N VAL A 191 -16.32 -19.28 10.21
CA VAL A 191 -15.05 -19.99 10.15
C VAL A 191 -15.36 -21.45 10.41
N ASP A 192 -14.98 -22.31 9.47
CA ASP A 192 -14.93 -23.76 9.61
C ASP A 192 -13.91 -24.15 10.70
N VAL A 193 -14.21 -23.85 11.97
CA VAL A 193 -13.48 -24.36 13.12
C VAL A 193 -14.43 -25.24 13.90
N ASN A 194 -14.24 -26.56 13.78
CA ASN A 194 -14.86 -27.57 14.63
C ASN A 194 -14.30 -27.54 16.08
N ASP A 195 -13.95 -26.36 16.60
CA ASP A 195 -13.31 -26.23 17.91
C ASP A 195 -14.04 -25.18 18.75
N SER A 196 -15.01 -25.66 19.53
CA SER A 196 -16.00 -24.89 20.27
C SER A 196 -15.47 -24.13 21.49
N ASP A 197 -14.16 -24.18 21.77
CA ASP A 197 -13.59 -23.69 23.04
C ASP A 197 -12.64 -22.48 22.92
N VAL A 198 -12.55 -21.83 21.76
CA VAL A 198 -11.60 -20.71 21.58
C VAL A 198 -12.21 -19.35 21.98
N LYS A 199 -12.13 -19.03 23.28
CA LYS A 199 -12.10 -17.62 23.72
C LYS A 199 -10.79 -17.00 23.22
N GLY A 200 -10.81 -16.34 22.06
CA GLY A 200 -9.60 -15.75 21.47
C GLY A 200 -9.87 -14.77 20.34
N ASP A 201 -8.83 -14.03 19.97
CA ASP A 201 -8.85 -13.16 18.79
C ASP A 201 -8.88 -14.03 17.52
N VAL A 202 -9.97 -13.94 16.74
CA VAL A 202 -10.11 -14.69 15.48
C VAL A 202 -9.54 -13.88 14.32
N LYS A 203 -8.64 -14.51 13.55
CA LYS A 203 -8.02 -13.90 12.36
C LYS A 203 -8.95 -13.99 11.15
N CYS A 204 -8.89 -12.96 10.30
CA CYS A 204 -9.59 -12.99 9.02
C CYS A 204 -8.92 -13.95 8.02
N ASN A 205 -9.69 -14.88 7.46
CA ASN A 205 -9.17 -15.87 6.49
C ASN A 205 -9.24 -15.42 5.02
N LYS A 206 -9.70 -14.19 4.75
CA LYS A 206 -9.80 -13.64 3.38
C LYS A 206 -8.42 -13.27 2.84
N ASN A 207 -8.25 -13.40 1.51
CA ASN A 207 -7.05 -12.94 0.83
C ASN A 207 -6.88 -11.43 1.02
N ALA A 208 -5.64 -11.00 1.20
CA ALA A 208 -5.30 -9.63 1.53
C ALA A 208 -4.55 -8.93 0.41
N LEU A 209 -4.75 -7.62 0.35
CA LEU A 209 -3.98 -6.67 -0.42
C LEU A 209 -3.15 -5.85 0.57
N TYR A 210 -1.90 -5.60 0.23
CA TYR A 210 -1.02 -4.71 0.97
C TYR A 210 -1.27 -3.27 0.52
N TYR A 211 -1.54 -2.40 1.48
CA TYR A 211 -1.78 -0.98 1.30
C TYR A 211 -0.53 -0.23 1.73
N GLU A 212 0.20 0.30 0.75
CA GLU A 212 1.55 0.82 0.94
C GLU A 212 1.59 2.10 1.78
N VAL A 213 0.62 3.01 1.58
CA VAL A 213 0.54 4.28 2.32
C VAL A 213 0.36 4.04 3.82
N GLU A 214 -0.47 3.07 4.17
CA GLU A 214 -0.79 2.72 5.55
C GLU A 214 0.16 1.65 6.12
N ASN A 215 0.94 0.98 5.28
CA ASN A 215 1.76 -0.19 5.62
C ASN A 215 0.95 -1.29 6.35
N VAL A 216 -0.19 -1.68 5.76
CA VAL A 216 -1.08 -2.72 6.33
C VAL A 216 -1.47 -3.76 5.29
N LEU A 217 -1.67 -5.00 5.73
CA LEU A 217 -2.11 -6.11 4.88
C LEU A 217 -3.53 -6.55 5.25
N PHE A 218 -4.52 -6.03 4.53
CA PHE A 218 -5.94 -6.28 4.82
C PHE A 218 -6.72 -6.74 3.59
N CYS A 219 -7.84 -7.42 3.83
CA CYS A 219 -8.84 -7.59 2.78
C CYS A 219 -9.58 -6.27 2.55
N VAL A 220 -10.20 -6.11 1.38
CA VAL A 220 -10.89 -4.86 0.98
C VAL A 220 -11.92 -4.41 2.03
N GLN A 221 -12.63 -5.34 2.65
CA GLN A 221 -13.63 -5.02 3.68
C GLN A 221 -12.99 -4.47 4.96
N HIS A 222 -11.90 -5.08 5.45
CA HIS A 222 -11.23 -4.62 6.66
C HIS A 222 -10.43 -3.35 6.44
N PHE A 223 -9.89 -3.13 5.24
CA PHE A 223 -9.27 -1.85 4.92
C PHE A 223 -10.27 -0.69 4.96
N ARG A 224 -11.47 -0.86 4.40
CA ARG A 224 -12.55 0.16 4.52
C ARG A 224 -12.93 0.46 5.97
N GLN A 225 -12.92 -0.55 6.85
CA GLN A 225 -13.17 -0.35 8.28
C GLN A 225 -12.01 0.39 8.95
N TYR A 226 -10.78 0.04 8.60
CA TYR A 226 -9.57 0.71 9.05
C TYR A 226 -9.58 2.20 8.66
N GLU A 227 -9.89 2.54 7.41
CA GLU A 227 -9.98 3.93 6.94
C GLU A 227 -11.00 4.75 7.74
N LYS A 228 -12.21 4.20 7.95
CA LYS A 228 -13.25 4.84 8.76
C LYS A 228 -12.77 5.10 10.19
N ARG A 229 -12.10 4.12 10.79
CA ARG A 229 -11.54 4.25 12.14
C ARG A 229 -10.47 5.34 12.18
N MET A 230 -9.53 5.34 11.23
CA MET A 230 -8.46 6.34 11.17
C MET A 230 -8.99 7.76 10.99
N LYS A 231 -9.97 7.95 10.10
CA LYS A 231 -10.66 9.23 9.92
C LYS A 231 -11.31 9.71 11.23
N SER A 232 -12.01 8.82 11.94
CA SER A 232 -12.63 9.16 13.22
C SER A 232 -11.62 9.57 14.30
N ILE A 233 -10.42 8.97 14.31
CA ILE A 233 -9.34 9.31 15.23
C ILE A 233 -8.80 10.70 14.89
N GLN A 234 -8.59 10.98 13.59
CA GLN A 234 -8.13 12.28 13.13
C GLN A 234 -9.12 13.40 13.47
N ASP A 235 -10.42 13.17 13.24
CA ASP A 235 -11.47 14.13 13.58
C ASP A 235 -11.52 14.42 15.09
N LYS A 236 -11.33 13.40 15.94
CA LYS A 236 -11.26 13.58 17.40
C LYS A 236 -10.05 14.43 17.80
N LYS A 237 -8.88 14.14 17.24
CA LYS A 237 -7.65 14.92 17.48
C LYS A 237 -7.79 16.37 17.03
N ALA A 238 -8.40 16.60 15.87
CA ALA A 238 -8.65 17.95 15.35
C ALA A 238 -9.60 18.76 16.27
N LYS A 239 -10.68 18.13 16.75
CA LYS A 239 -11.62 18.76 17.70
C LYS A 239 -10.95 19.06 19.04
N GLU A 240 -10.10 18.17 19.53
CA GLU A 240 -9.34 18.38 20.76
C GLU A 240 -8.37 19.55 20.63
N TYR A 241 -7.63 19.61 19.52
CA TYR A 241 -6.73 20.72 19.22
C TYR A 241 -7.46 22.06 19.12
N ALA A 242 -8.62 22.11 18.44
CA ALA A 242 -9.43 23.32 18.35
C ALA A 242 -9.87 23.83 19.73
N LYS A 243 -10.32 22.95 20.62
CA LYS A 243 -10.69 23.31 22.01
C LYS A 243 -9.52 23.87 22.82
N ILE A 244 -8.31 23.36 22.58
CA ILE A 244 -7.10 23.89 23.24
C ILE A 244 -6.78 25.30 22.74
N GLN A 245 -6.92 25.55 21.43
CA GLN A 245 -6.69 26.88 20.85
C GLN A 245 -7.73 27.92 21.30
N GLU A 246 -9.00 27.53 21.40
CA GLU A 246 -10.07 28.39 21.92
C GLU A 246 -9.77 28.83 23.37
N LYS A 247 -9.44 27.88 24.26
CA LYS A 247 -9.07 28.19 25.66
C LYS A 247 -7.83 29.08 25.76
N LYS A 248 -6.83 28.86 24.91
CA LYS A 248 -5.61 29.68 24.87
C LYS A 248 -5.92 31.11 24.40
N THR A 249 -6.80 31.24 23.41
CA THR A 249 -7.25 32.55 22.89
C THR A 249 -8.05 33.30 23.95
N GLU A 250 -9.00 32.63 24.62
CA GLU A 250 -9.78 33.21 25.73
C GLU A 250 -8.87 33.68 26.88
N GLN A 251 -7.87 32.87 27.25
CA GLN A 251 -6.91 33.23 28.29
C GLN A 251 -6.00 34.41 27.90
N SER A 252 -5.69 34.58 26.61
CA SER A 252 -4.87 35.70 26.10
C SER A 252 -5.62 37.04 26.07
N LEU A 253 -6.95 37.02 25.99
CA LEU A 253 -7.80 38.23 25.95
C LEU A 253 -8.01 38.85 27.33
N LEU A 254 -7.72 38.12 28.42
CA LEU A 254 -7.88 38.64 29.76
C LEU A 254 -6.84 39.76 30.04
N PRO A 255 -7.24 40.91 30.61
CA PRO A 255 -6.30 41.99 30.89
C PRO A 255 -5.28 41.54 31.96
N HIS A 256 -4.01 41.82 31.70
CA HIS A 256 -2.91 41.50 32.61
C HIS A 256 -2.39 42.77 33.29
N CYS A 257 -2.00 42.65 34.57
CA CYS A 257 -1.43 43.74 35.36
C CYS A 257 -0.07 44.16 34.78
N LYS A 258 0.01 45.45 34.39
CA LYS A 258 1.21 46.05 33.78
C LYS A 258 2.23 46.58 34.80
N THR A 259 1.93 46.51 36.10
CA THR A 259 2.84 47.02 37.15
C THR A 259 4.14 46.22 37.19
N VAL A 260 5.27 46.92 37.29
CA VAL A 260 6.60 46.34 37.47
C VAL A 260 6.83 46.00 38.94
N LEU A 261 7.32 44.78 39.22
CA LEU A 261 7.58 44.31 40.58
C LEU A 261 8.75 45.10 41.20
N LYS A 262 8.54 45.64 42.41
CA LYS A 262 9.52 46.46 43.14
C LYS A 262 10.36 45.69 44.18
N SER A 263 10.05 44.42 44.41
CA SER A 263 10.76 43.58 45.40
C SER A 263 10.77 42.10 45.00
N GLY A 264 11.64 41.33 45.64
CA GLY A 264 11.75 39.88 45.45
C GLY A 264 12.57 39.45 44.23
N LYS A 265 12.58 38.14 43.96
CA LYS A 265 13.42 37.50 42.92
C LYS A 265 13.12 37.97 41.48
N ASN A 266 11.96 38.60 41.25
CA ASN A 266 11.52 39.06 39.93
C ASN A 266 11.42 40.60 39.86
N ILE A 267 12.18 41.32 40.70
CA ILE A 267 12.25 42.79 40.65
C ILE A 267 12.58 43.28 39.22
N GLY A 268 11.91 44.34 38.77
CA GLY A 268 12.08 44.89 37.42
C GLY A 268 11.29 44.17 36.31
N LYS A 269 10.66 43.02 36.59
CA LYS A 269 9.79 42.30 35.64
C LYS A 269 8.31 42.70 35.81
N PRO A 270 7.49 42.63 34.74
CA PRO A 270 6.05 42.88 34.84
C PRO A 270 5.34 41.80 35.68
N CYS A 271 4.28 42.18 36.38
CA CYS A 271 3.50 41.28 37.24
C CYS A 271 2.86 40.11 36.48
N ASN A 272 2.32 40.36 35.28
CA ASN A 272 1.61 39.39 34.44
C ASN A 272 0.49 38.60 35.16
N ARG A 273 -0.06 39.11 36.27
CA ARG A 273 -1.27 38.54 36.88
C ARG A 273 -2.50 39.05 36.16
N ILE A 274 -3.48 38.17 35.95
CA ILE A 274 -4.79 38.50 35.38
C ILE A 274 -5.53 39.49 36.29
N ILE A 275 -6.17 40.51 35.71
CA ILE A 275 -6.99 41.50 36.38
C ILE A 275 -8.45 41.03 36.36
N SER A 276 -9.03 40.74 37.54
CA SER A 276 -10.40 40.22 37.64
C SER A 276 -11.49 41.30 37.63
N VAL A 277 -11.13 42.58 37.78
CA VAL A 277 -12.09 43.68 37.88
C VAL A 277 -12.09 44.48 36.58
N GLN A 278 -13.25 44.58 35.94
CA GLN A 278 -13.42 45.33 34.70
C GLN A 278 -13.12 46.81 34.93
N GLY A 279 -12.20 47.38 34.13
CA GLY A 279 -11.74 48.76 34.25
C GLY A 279 -10.54 48.99 35.20
N ALA A 280 -10.09 47.98 35.95
CA ALA A 280 -8.88 48.12 36.76
C ALA A 280 -7.60 48.02 35.90
N LEU A 281 -6.59 48.85 36.22
CA LEU A 281 -5.28 48.84 35.54
C LEU A 281 -4.25 47.95 36.24
N VAL A 282 -4.50 47.59 37.50
CA VAL A 282 -3.57 46.87 38.38
C VAL A 282 -4.26 45.69 39.08
N CYS A 283 -3.52 44.63 39.39
CA CYS A 283 -4.07 43.48 40.11
C CYS A 283 -4.28 43.80 41.60
N LYS A 284 -5.03 42.95 42.31
CA LYS A 284 -5.38 43.13 43.73
C LYS A 284 -4.18 43.42 44.65
N ILE A 285 -3.01 42.86 44.34
CA ILE A 285 -1.77 43.04 45.12
C ILE A 285 -1.19 44.46 44.95
N HIS A 286 -1.40 45.08 43.79
CA HIS A 286 -0.89 46.41 43.46
C HIS A 286 -1.96 47.51 43.59
N SER A 287 -3.17 47.16 44.00
CA SER A 287 -4.27 48.11 44.25
C SER A 287 -4.30 48.60 45.71
N SER A 288 -3.39 48.12 46.56
CA SER A 288 -3.30 48.40 48.00
C SER A 288 -2.27 49.49 48.28
#